data_AF-A0A4U1BX51-F1
#
_entry.id   AF-A0A4U1BX51-F1
#
_cell.length_a   1.000
_cell.length_b   1.000
_cell.length_c   1.000
_cell.angle_alpha   90.00
_cell.angle_beta   90.00
_cell.angle_gamma   90.00
#
_symmetry.space_group_name_H-M   'P 1'
#
loop_
_entity.id
_entity.type
_entity.pdbx_description
1 polymer ?
#
loop_
_entity_poly.entity_id
_entity_poly.type
_entity_poly.pdbx_seq_one_letter_code
_entity_poly.pdbx_strand_id
1 'polypeptide(L)'
;MNNPKLADLKKELNHHEPNEWKELCLRLAKYKTENKELLHYLLFYQDRKEDYIQEVKDLIASEFDDLHPSIYYVTKQLRKLIRILNKHIKYVSEKDKETELALYFSELFVGHPIVKTSHKALIGLLYRQLKRINKLIPKLEEDLQFDYQQQLDILITALKKNRRDFHIREIE
;
A
#
# COMPACT_ATOMS: atom_id res chain seq x y z
N MET A 1 -17.58 -8.49 -27.45
CA MET A 1 -18.49 -7.99 -26.38
C MET A 1 -18.19 -6.52 -26.15
N ASN A 2 -19.22 -5.69 -25.96
CA ASN A 2 -19.02 -4.27 -25.63
C ASN A 2 -18.41 -4.14 -24.24
N ASN A 3 -17.53 -3.16 -24.05
CA ASN A 3 -16.97 -2.84 -22.74
C ASN A 3 -18.06 -2.10 -21.91
N PRO A 4 -18.60 -2.68 -20.83
CA PRO A 4 -19.69 -2.08 -20.08
C PRO A 4 -19.23 -0.79 -19.38
N LYS A 5 -20.07 0.26 -19.40
CA LYS A 5 -19.78 1.53 -18.70
C LYS A 5 -20.28 1.45 -17.26
N LEU A 6 -19.53 2.03 -16.34
CA LEU A 6 -19.94 2.11 -14.93
C LEU A 6 -21.27 2.85 -14.74
N ALA A 7 -21.58 3.83 -15.59
CA ALA A 7 -22.83 4.58 -15.54
C ALA A 7 -24.06 3.70 -15.82
N ASP A 8 -23.94 2.74 -16.74
CA ASP A 8 -25.05 1.83 -17.08
C ASP A 8 -25.31 0.86 -15.92
N LEU A 9 -24.23 0.32 -15.33
CA LEU A 9 -24.33 -0.50 -14.11
C LEU A 9 -24.99 0.27 -12.97
N LYS A 10 -24.56 1.51 -12.68
CA LYS A 10 -25.16 2.33 -11.62
C LYS A 10 -26.67 2.56 -11.80
N LYS A 11 -27.13 2.77 -13.03
CA LYS A 11 -28.56 2.94 -13.33
C LYS A 11 -29.34 1.66 -13.05
N GLU A 12 -28.84 0.53 -13.54
CA GLU A 12 -29.51 -0.77 -13.38
C GLU A 12 -29.62 -1.15 -11.91
N LEU A 13 -28.52 -0.97 -11.18
CA LEU A 13 -28.41 -1.24 -9.76
C LEU A 13 -29.54 -0.59 -8.93
N ASN A 14 -29.98 0.62 -9.28
CA ASN A 14 -31.05 1.31 -8.55
C ASN A 14 -32.44 0.63 -8.66
N HIS A 15 -32.62 -0.34 -9.55
CA HIS A 15 -33.90 -1.05 -9.73
C HIS A 15 -33.99 -2.37 -8.93
N HIS A 16 -32.93 -2.74 -8.21
CA HIS A 16 -32.89 -3.99 -7.45
C HIS A 16 -33.38 -3.84 -6.02
N GLU A 17 -34.12 -4.85 -5.57
CA GLU A 17 -34.54 -4.98 -4.17
C GLU A 17 -33.36 -5.44 -3.27
N PRO A 18 -33.39 -5.17 -1.95
CA PRO A 18 -32.26 -5.47 -1.05
C PRO A 18 -31.76 -6.93 -1.07
N ASN A 19 -32.66 -7.89 -1.28
CA ASN A 19 -32.29 -9.30 -1.36
C ASN A 19 -31.53 -9.63 -2.66
N GLU A 20 -31.91 -9.00 -3.78
CA GLU A 20 -31.23 -9.18 -5.05
C GLU A 20 -29.81 -8.61 -4.99
N TRP A 21 -29.66 -7.48 -4.32
CA TRP A 21 -28.36 -6.88 -4.02
C TRP A 21 -27.42 -7.80 -3.27
N LYS A 22 -27.92 -8.46 -2.22
CA LYS A 22 -27.15 -9.43 -1.46
C LYS A 22 -26.66 -10.57 -2.36
N GLU A 23 -27.54 -11.14 -3.18
CA GLU A 23 -27.17 -12.25 -4.08
C GLU A 23 -26.14 -11.83 -5.15
N LEU A 24 -26.27 -10.61 -5.70
CA LEU A 24 -25.28 -10.07 -6.63
C LEU A 24 -23.91 -9.89 -5.97
N CYS A 25 -23.86 -9.30 -4.77
CA CYS A 25 -22.61 -9.16 -3.99
C CYS A 25 -21.97 -10.52 -3.68
N LEU A 26 -22.76 -11.51 -3.28
CA LEU A 26 -22.27 -12.87 -3.02
C LEU A 26 -21.74 -13.54 -4.29
N ARG A 27 -22.39 -13.34 -5.43
CA ARG A 27 -21.91 -13.84 -6.73
C ARG A 27 -20.57 -13.20 -7.11
N LEU A 28 -20.41 -11.89 -6.91
CA LEU A 28 -19.15 -11.18 -7.14
C LEU A 28 -18.02 -11.72 -6.24
N ALA A 29 -18.31 -11.96 -4.95
CA ALA A 29 -17.36 -12.50 -3.99
C ALA A 29 -16.96 -13.95 -4.32
N LYS A 30 -17.89 -14.79 -4.80
CA LYS A 30 -17.60 -16.16 -5.26
C LYS A 30 -16.78 -16.19 -6.55
N TYR A 31 -16.92 -15.19 -7.41
CA TYR A 31 -16.23 -15.14 -8.70
C TYR A 31 -14.73 -14.87 -8.58
N LYS A 32 -14.32 -13.97 -7.67
CA LYS A 32 -12.92 -13.54 -7.55
C LYS A 32 -12.52 -13.30 -6.10
N THR A 33 -11.38 -13.82 -5.68
CA THR A 33 -10.85 -13.68 -4.30
C THR A 33 -10.74 -12.23 -3.89
N GLU A 34 -10.22 -11.36 -4.76
CA GLU A 34 -10.06 -9.93 -4.45
C GLU A 34 -11.40 -9.21 -4.25
N ASN A 35 -12.49 -9.67 -4.86
CA ASN A 35 -13.82 -9.13 -4.60
C ASN A 35 -14.32 -9.55 -3.21
N LYS A 36 -14.07 -10.80 -2.82
CA LYS A 36 -14.40 -11.30 -1.49
C LYS A 36 -13.63 -10.55 -0.41
N GLU A 37 -12.33 -10.31 -0.62
CA GLU A 37 -11.49 -9.54 0.31
C GLU A 37 -11.96 -8.08 0.43
N LEU A 38 -12.31 -7.42 -0.68
CA LEU A 38 -12.88 -6.07 -0.64
C LEU A 38 -14.23 -6.06 0.09
N LEU A 39 -15.11 -7.02 -0.20
CA LEU A 39 -16.41 -7.12 0.49
C LEU A 39 -16.22 -7.37 1.99
N HIS A 40 -15.24 -8.17 2.39
CA HIS A 40 -14.87 -8.36 3.79
C HIS A 40 -14.41 -7.04 4.43
N TYR A 41 -13.53 -6.29 3.77
CA TYR A 41 -13.13 -4.97 4.26
C TYR A 41 -14.33 -4.03 4.45
N LEU A 42 -15.19 -3.91 3.45
CA LEU A 42 -16.37 -3.02 3.51
C LEU A 42 -17.34 -3.40 4.63
N LEU A 43 -17.55 -4.69 4.88
CA LEU A 43 -18.51 -5.16 5.88
C LEU A 43 -17.98 -5.15 7.32
N PHE A 44 -16.67 -5.34 7.52
CA PHE A 44 -16.11 -5.58 8.85
C PHE A 44 -15.14 -4.50 9.34
N TYR A 45 -14.53 -3.73 8.42
CA TYR A 45 -13.46 -2.78 8.75
C TYR A 45 -13.77 -1.34 8.35
N GLN A 46 -14.86 -1.06 7.62
CA GLN A 46 -15.17 0.29 7.15
C GLN A 46 -15.28 1.32 8.29
N ASP A 47 -15.78 0.91 9.45
CA ASP A 47 -15.90 1.76 10.66
C ASP A 47 -14.69 1.63 11.61
N ARG A 48 -13.72 0.76 11.29
CA ARG A 48 -12.53 0.46 12.12
C ARG A 48 -11.29 0.39 11.25
N LYS A 49 -11.07 1.43 10.45
CA LYS A 49 -9.99 1.48 9.46
C LYS A 49 -8.62 1.38 10.12
N GLU A 50 -8.45 1.97 11.30
CA GLU A 50 -7.18 1.91 12.04
C GLU A 50 -6.79 0.46 12.38
N ASP A 51 -7.74 -0.36 12.84
CA ASP A 51 -7.51 -1.79 13.12
C ASP A 51 -7.01 -2.51 11.87
N TYR A 52 -7.66 -2.24 10.73
CA TYR A 52 -7.28 -2.83 9.45
C TYR A 52 -5.88 -2.39 8.99
N ILE A 53 -5.56 -1.10 9.14
CA ILE A 53 -4.23 -0.58 8.81
C ILE A 53 -3.16 -1.21 9.70
N GLN A 54 -3.46 -1.42 10.98
CA GLN A 54 -2.55 -2.11 11.89
C GLN A 54 -2.32 -3.56 11.46
N GLU A 55 -3.36 -4.32 11.10
CA GLU A 55 -3.19 -5.69 10.57
C GLU A 55 -2.32 -5.73 9.30
N VAL A 56 -2.46 -4.73 8.42
CA VAL A 56 -1.61 -4.62 7.22
C VAL A 56 -0.16 -4.28 7.60
N LYS A 57 0.07 -3.43 8.61
CA LYS A 57 1.42 -3.17 9.14
C LYS A 57 2.05 -4.44 9.73
N ASP A 58 1.30 -5.20 10.51
CA ASP A 58 1.77 -6.45 11.11
C ASP A 58 2.17 -7.47 10.03
N LEU A 59 1.38 -7.55 8.94
CA LEU A 59 1.72 -8.36 7.76
C LEU A 59 3.03 -7.89 7.11
N ILE A 60 3.24 -6.58 6.96
CA ILE A 60 4.48 -6.03 6.40
C ILE A 60 5.65 -6.40 7.31
N ALA A 61 5.53 -6.19 8.62
CA ALA A 61 6.58 -6.51 9.59
C ALA A 61 6.98 -7.99 9.53
N SER A 62 5.99 -8.90 9.56
CA SER A 62 6.22 -10.34 9.46
C SER A 62 6.93 -10.73 8.16
N GLU A 63 6.55 -10.16 7.01
CA GLU A 63 7.23 -10.42 5.74
C GLU A 63 8.66 -9.84 5.71
N PHE A 64 8.96 -8.81 6.51
CA PHE A 64 10.32 -8.30 6.69
C PHE A 64 11.17 -9.22 7.58
N ASP A 65 10.59 -9.81 8.62
CA ASP A 65 11.26 -10.78 9.50
C ASP A 65 11.63 -12.07 8.76
N ASP A 66 10.80 -12.49 7.81
CA ASP A 66 10.98 -13.70 7.00
C ASP A 66 11.75 -13.47 5.67
N LEU A 67 12.49 -12.36 5.56
CA LEU A 67 13.24 -12.06 4.35
C LEU A 67 14.37 -13.05 4.11
N HIS A 68 14.41 -13.55 2.88
CA HIS A 68 15.44 -14.49 2.46
C HIS A 68 16.81 -13.77 2.36
N PRO A 69 17.91 -14.36 2.85
CA PRO A 69 19.22 -13.70 2.91
C PRO A 69 19.80 -13.36 1.53
N SER A 70 19.52 -14.18 0.51
CA SER A 70 19.94 -13.90 -0.87
C SER A 70 19.17 -12.74 -1.49
N ILE A 71 19.93 -11.75 -2.00
CA ILE A 71 19.47 -10.52 -2.65
C ILE A 71 18.41 -10.78 -3.74
N TYR A 72 18.59 -11.84 -4.53
CA TYR A 72 17.64 -12.18 -5.59
C TYR A 72 16.25 -12.52 -5.03
N TYR A 73 16.20 -13.37 -3.99
CA TYR A 73 14.96 -13.83 -3.40
C TYR A 73 14.28 -12.74 -2.56
N VAL A 74 15.02 -11.94 -1.78
CA VAL A 74 14.44 -10.77 -1.09
C VAL A 74 13.86 -9.75 -2.07
N THR A 75 14.53 -9.50 -3.21
CA THR A 75 13.96 -8.60 -4.22
C THR A 75 12.64 -9.15 -4.79
N LYS A 76 12.52 -10.49 -4.91
CA LYS A 76 11.27 -11.14 -5.34
C LYS A 76 10.19 -11.05 -4.25
N GLN A 77 10.53 -11.31 -2.99
CA GLN A 77 9.62 -11.18 -1.84
C GLN A 77 9.08 -9.76 -1.72
N LEU A 78 9.95 -8.74 -1.70
CA LEU A 78 9.51 -7.35 -1.55
C LEU A 78 8.65 -6.85 -2.72
N ARG A 79 8.89 -7.34 -3.96
CA ARG A 79 7.97 -7.06 -5.09
C ARG A 79 6.59 -7.67 -4.87
N LYS A 80 6.53 -8.88 -4.32
CA LYS A 80 5.26 -9.54 -3.96
C LYS A 80 4.56 -8.74 -2.85
N LEU A 81 5.30 -8.36 -1.80
CA LEU A 81 4.79 -7.56 -0.69
C LEU A 81 4.21 -6.22 -1.16
N ILE A 82 4.91 -5.48 -2.03
CA ILE A 82 4.40 -4.23 -2.59
C ILE A 82 3.09 -4.43 -3.37
N ARG A 83 2.91 -5.56 -4.07
CA ARG A 83 1.63 -5.85 -4.76
C ARG A 83 0.51 -6.12 -3.78
N ILE A 84 0.80 -6.85 -2.70
CA ILE A 84 -0.15 -7.11 -1.61
C ILE A 84 -0.54 -5.79 -0.95
N LEU A 85 0.44 -4.97 -0.57
CA LEU A 85 0.23 -3.64 0.00
C LEU A 85 -0.67 -2.76 -0.91
N ASN A 86 -0.35 -2.69 -2.21
CA ASN A 86 -1.17 -1.92 -3.16
C ASN A 86 -2.60 -2.43 -3.31
N LYS A 87 -2.84 -3.72 -3.03
CA LYS A 87 -4.20 -4.29 -3.00
C LYS A 87 -4.95 -3.80 -1.78
N HIS A 88 -4.36 -3.86 -0.59
CA HIS A 88 -4.99 -3.40 0.65
C HIS A 88 -5.21 -1.88 0.65
N ILE A 89 -4.27 -1.09 0.14
CA ILE A 89 -4.44 0.36 -0.07
C ILE A 89 -5.68 0.66 -0.92
N LYS A 90 -5.93 -0.10 -1.99
CA LYS A 90 -7.10 0.09 -2.84
C LYS A 90 -8.42 -0.25 -2.13
N TYR A 91 -8.38 -1.14 -1.14
CA TYR A 91 -9.57 -1.47 -0.36
C TYR A 91 -9.95 -0.31 0.56
N VAL A 92 -8.96 0.30 1.21
CA VAL A 92 -9.16 1.47 2.07
C VAL A 92 -9.54 2.70 1.27
N SER A 93 -8.85 2.92 0.14
CA SER A 93 -9.08 4.03 -0.80
C SER A 93 -8.92 5.43 -0.17
N GLU A 94 -8.02 5.57 0.81
CA GLU A 94 -7.69 6.85 1.46
C GLU A 94 -6.21 7.19 1.32
N LYS A 95 -5.90 8.46 1.03
CA LYS A 95 -4.54 8.90 0.65
C LYS A 95 -3.60 8.99 1.85
N ASP A 96 -4.10 9.37 3.01
CA ASP A 96 -3.38 9.41 4.27
C ASP A 96 -2.93 7.99 4.65
N LYS A 97 -3.84 7.01 4.58
CA LYS A 97 -3.53 5.60 4.84
C LYS A 97 -2.60 4.98 3.81
N GLU A 98 -2.72 5.39 2.55
CA GLU A 98 -1.75 5.06 1.51
C GLU A 98 -0.34 5.57 1.84
N THR A 99 -0.26 6.82 2.34
CA THR A 99 1.01 7.46 2.75
C THR A 99 1.60 6.74 3.95
N GLU A 100 0.78 6.47 4.96
CA GLU A 100 1.13 5.77 6.19
C GLU A 100 1.77 4.40 5.92
N LEU A 101 1.12 3.56 5.10
CA LEU A 101 1.65 2.23 4.81
C LEU A 101 2.90 2.26 3.91
N ALA A 102 2.98 3.19 2.97
CA ALA A 102 4.17 3.36 2.13
C ALA A 102 5.38 3.82 2.97
N LEU A 103 5.13 4.70 3.94
CA LEU A 103 6.14 5.17 4.89
C LEU A 103 6.60 4.03 5.80
N TYR A 104 5.67 3.29 6.42
CA TYR A 104 5.99 2.15 7.27
C TYR A 104 6.82 1.07 6.57
N PHE A 105 6.45 0.71 5.32
CA PHE A 105 7.28 -0.17 4.49
C PHE A 105 8.70 0.37 4.30
N SER A 106 8.82 1.68 4.07
CA SER A 106 10.11 2.32 3.80
C SER A 106 10.97 2.41 5.07
N GLU A 107 10.36 2.61 6.24
CA GLU A 107 11.02 2.56 7.55
C GLU A 107 11.64 1.18 7.82
N LEU A 108 10.85 0.11 7.66
CA LEU A 108 11.35 -1.26 7.82
C LEU A 108 12.48 -1.56 6.83
N PHE A 109 12.34 -1.11 5.58
CA PHE A 109 13.40 -1.26 4.58
C PHE A 109 14.70 -0.56 5.00
N VAL A 110 14.62 0.70 5.46
CA VAL A 110 15.79 1.49 5.86
C VAL A 110 16.43 0.97 7.14
N GLY A 111 15.65 0.40 8.05
CA GLY A 111 16.13 -0.26 9.27
C GLY A 111 16.79 -1.61 9.00
N HIS A 112 16.43 -2.29 7.91
CA HIS A 112 16.94 -3.62 7.60
C HIS A 112 18.32 -3.60 6.89
N PRO A 113 19.23 -4.58 7.13
CA PRO A 113 20.56 -4.61 6.51
C PRO A 113 20.60 -4.54 4.98
N ILE A 114 19.50 -4.94 4.32
CA ILE A 114 19.36 -4.90 2.86
C ILE A 114 19.50 -3.48 2.28
N VAL A 115 19.27 -2.42 3.06
CA VAL A 115 19.41 -1.03 2.60
C VAL A 115 20.83 -0.73 2.09
N LYS A 116 21.84 -1.41 2.62
CA LYS A 116 23.26 -1.23 2.29
C LYS A 116 23.67 -1.93 0.99
N THR A 117 22.76 -2.67 0.35
CA THR A 117 23.05 -3.38 -0.89
C THR A 117 23.45 -2.42 -2.02
N SER A 118 24.35 -2.87 -2.90
CA SER A 118 24.63 -2.20 -4.18
C SER A 118 23.65 -2.62 -5.28
N HIS A 119 22.76 -3.60 -5.02
CA HIS A 119 21.85 -4.14 -6.01
C HIS A 119 20.73 -3.14 -6.36
N LYS A 120 20.87 -2.51 -7.53
CA LYS A 120 19.99 -1.43 -8.01
C LYS A 120 18.50 -1.81 -8.05
N ALA A 121 18.18 -3.05 -8.42
CA ALA A 121 16.77 -3.44 -8.52
C ALA A 121 16.08 -3.55 -7.15
N LEU A 122 16.84 -3.87 -6.10
CA LEU A 122 16.35 -3.97 -4.73
C LEU A 122 16.12 -2.57 -4.16
N ILE A 123 17.14 -1.71 -4.20
CA ILE A 123 16.96 -0.34 -3.70
C ILE A 123 15.96 0.48 -4.52
N GLY A 124 15.85 0.21 -5.83
CA GLY A 124 14.83 0.85 -6.66
C GLY A 124 13.41 0.60 -6.15
N LEU A 125 13.17 -0.46 -5.36
CA LEU A 125 11.87 -0.67 -4.70
C LEU A 125 11.63 0.40 -3.63
N LEU A 126 12.60 0.65 -2.75
CA LEU A 126 12.54 1.71 -1.74
C LEU A 126 12.36 3.09 -2.40
N TYR A 127 13.20 3.43 -3.38
CA TYR A 127 13.13 4.76 -4.01
C TYR A 127 11.79 5.03 -4.68
N ARG A 128 11.17 4.02 -5.30
CA ARG A 128 9.82 4.14 -5.84
C ARG A 128 8.77 4.41 -4.75
N GLN A 129 8.91 3.82 -3.57
CA GLN A 129 8.01 4.11 -2.44
C GLN A 129 8.24 5.53 -1.89
N LEU A 130 9.50 5.94 -1.69
CA LEU A 130 9.82 7.31 -1.26
C LEU A 130 9.31 8.37 -2.26
N LYS A 131 9.49 8.13 -3.56
CA LYS A 131 8.93 8.99 -4.62
C LYS A 131 7.40 9.01 -4.62
N ARG A 132 6.75 7.90 -4.25
CA ARG A 132 5.30 7.85 -4.08
C ARG A 132 4.87 8.70 -2.89
N ILE A 133 5.52 8.54 -1.73
CA ILE A 133 5.25 9.32 -0.51
C ILE A 133 5.39 10.82 -0.81
N ASN A 134 6.49 11.23 -1.45
CA ASN A 134 6.75 12.61 -1.86
C ASN A 134 5.64 13.20 -2.76
N LYS A 135 4.95 12.36 -3.53
CA LYS A 135 3.80 12.77 -4.38
C LYS A 135 2.45 12.71 -3.68
N LEU A 136 2.34 11.97 -2.59
CA LEU A 136 1.10 11.80 -1.84
C LEU A 136 0.96 12.87 -0.77
N ILE A 137 2.03 13.19 -0.04
CA ILE A 137 2.02 14.18 1.04
C ILE A 137 1.33 15.48 0.59
N PRO A 138 1.70 16.15 -0.53
CA PRO A 138 1.07 17.41 -0.93
C PRO A 138 -0.43 17.32 -1.28
N LYS A 139 -1.01 16.12 -1.30
CA LYS A 139 -2.43 15.85 -1.60
C LYS A 139 -3.26 15.54 -0.36
N LEU A 140 -2.64 15.59 0.83
CA LEU A 140 -3.29 15.41 2.13
C LEU A 140 -3.78 16.77 2.67
N GLU A 141 -4.49 16.75 3.78
CA GLU A 141 -4.83 17.95 4.56
C GLU A 141 -3.56 18.59 5.18
N GLU A 142 -3.62 19.87 5.53
CA GLU A 142 -2.42 20.64 5.97
C GLU A 142 -1.76 20.09 7.24
N ASP A 143 -2.55 19.62 8.20
CA ASP A 143 -2.08 18.99 9.43
C ASP A 143 -1.31 17.70 9.13
N LEU A 144 -1.92 16.80 8.35
CA LEU A 144 -1.31 15.55 7.93
C LEU A 144 -0.08 15.77 7.04
N GLN A 145 -0.10 16.80 6.18
CA GLN A 145 1.06 17.18 5.38
C GLN A 145 2.27 17.44 6.26
N PHE A 146 2.12 18.25 7.30
CA PHE A 146 3.19 18.59 8.22
C PHE A 146 3.72 17.33 8.93
N ASP A 147 2.83 16.52 9.48
CA ASP A 147 3.19 15.32 10.23
C ASP A 147 3.93 14.29 9.37
N TYR A 148 3.41 13.97 8.19
CA TYR A 148 4.06 13.00 7.30
C TYR A 148 5.34 13.53 6.66
N GLN A 149 5.45 14.85 6.40
CA GLN A 149 6.68 15.45 5.92
C GLN A 149 7.79 15.32 6.96
N GLN A 150 7.49 15.58 8.23
CA GLN A 150 8.45 15.40 9.32
C GLN A 150 8.96 13.95 9.40
N GLN A 151 8.05 12.97 9.32
CA GLN A 151 8.43 11.56 9.35
C GLN A 151 9.28 11.16 8.13
N LEU A 152 8.92 11.66 6.94
CA LEU A 152 9.72 11.44 5.72
C LEU A 152 11.13 12.04 5.86
N ASP A 153 11.27 13.22 6.43
CA ASP A 153 12.58 13.87 6.63
C ASP A 153 13.47 13.11 7.62
N ILE A 154 12.88 12.59 8.70
CA ILE A 154 13.57 11.68 9.64
C ILE A 154 14.05 10.43 8.91
N LEU A 155 13.19 9.82 8.11
CA LEU A 155 13.51 8.61 7.35
C LEU A 155 14.62 8.85 6.32
N ILE A 156 14.57 9.97 5.58
CA ILE A 156 15.61 10.37 4.64
C ILE A 156 16.94 10.58 5.37
N THR A 157 16.92 11.15 6.57
CA THR A 157 18.11 11.34 7.40
C THR A 157 18.72 10.00 7.81
N ALA A 158 17.90 9.04 8.24
CA ALA A 158 18.35 7.67 8.52
C ALA A 158 18.90 6.97 7.27
N LEU A 159 18.25 7.13 6.12
CA LEU A 159 18.71 6.57 4.84
C LEU A 159 20.08 7.12 4.45
N LYS A 160 20.31 8.43 4.53
CA LYS A 160 21.62 9.05 4.24
C LYS A 160 22.73 8.51 5.14
N LYS A 161 22.42 8.24 6.41
CA LYS A 161 23.37 7.62 7.36
C LYS A 161 23.72 6.19 6.95
N ASN A 162 22.73 5.42 6.52
CA ASN A 162 22.89 4.02 6.12
C ASN A 162 23.44 3.86 4.69
N ARG A 163 23.31 4.89 3.84
CA ARG A 163 23.63 4.86 2.42
C ARG A 163 24.15 6.20 1.91
N ARG A 164 25.48 6.34 1.85
CA ARG A 164 26.16 7.60 1.48
C ARG A 164 25.99 7.99 0.00
N ASP A 165 25.71 7.03 -0.88
CA ASP A 165 25.46 7.23 -2.30
C ASP A 165 24.01 7.67 -2.61
N PHE A 166 23.14 7.76 -1.61
CA PHE A 166 21.79 8.31 -1.80
C PHE A 166 21.83 9.81 -2.09
N HIS A 167 21.12 10.23 -3.14
CA HIS A 167 20.92 11.63 -3.49
C HIS A 167 19.42 11.93 -3.53
N ILE A 168 19.00 13.11 -3.03
CA ILE A 168 17.58 13.46 -2.91
C ILE A 168 16.82 13.43 -4.25
N ARG A 169 17.51 13.73 -5.35
CA ARG A 169 17.01 13.64 -6.74
C ARG A 169 16.49 12.25 -7.14
N GLU A 170 16.89 11.19 -6.43
CA GLU A 170 16.38 9.83 -6.67
C GLU A 170 14.89 9.69 -6.29
N ILE A 171 14.36 10.60 -5.45
CA ILE A 171 12.98 10.55 -4.93
C ILE A 171 12.13 11.78 -5.33
N GLU A 172 12.70 12.70 -6.11
CA GLU A 172 12.00 13.79 -6.79
C GLU A 172 11.20 13.28 -8.01
#